data_AF-A0A821URA1-F1
#
_entry.id   AF-A0A821URA1-F1
#
_cell.length_a   1.000
_cell.length_b   1.000
_cell.length_c   1.000
_cell.angle_alpha   90.00
_cell.angle_beta   90.00
_cell.angle_gamma   90.00
#
_symmetry.space_group_name_H-M   'P 1'
#
loop_
_entity.id
_entity.type
_entity.pdbx_description
1 polymer ?
#
loop_
_entity_poly.entity_id
_entity_poly.type
_entity_poly.pdbx_seq_one_letter_code
_entity_poly.pdbx_strand_id
1 'polypeptide(L)'
;MNTFFSTSKSSSIASRFGIDGTRDNPTVIFTNSIDDHIHDQLYALIENSSHFSHEEEILFSIGTIFRIENVEPMNDTIWSIELKLYNRHNLELKQLMISFEEEISKTSTLFDLGNIFFYMGDNDRAEKYNRILLEQLPPNDDFMLIVYTNIGDTYLNRGNYHITSEYYEPALSI
;
A
#
# COMPACT_ATOMS: atom_id res chain seq x y z
N MET A 1 -4.79 -8.96 8.50
CA MET A 1 -4.05 -9.94 7.66
C MET A 1 -2.75 -9.25 7.28
N ASN A 2 -1.59 -9.75 7.70
CA ASN A 2 -0.31 -9.13 7.33
C ASN A 2 0.03 -9.54 5.91
N THR A 3 -0.47 -8.78 4.95
CA THR A 3 -0.23 -9.02 3.53
C THR A 3 1.07 -8.33 3.16
N PHE A 4 2.12 -9.11 2.90
CA PHE A 4 3.37 -8.64 2.34
C PHE A 4 3.45 -9.10 0.88
N PHE A 5 4.15 -8.34 0.04
CA PHE A 5 4.61 -8.88 -1.23
C PHE A 5 6.13 -9.05 -1.17
N SER A 6 6.62 -10.11 -1.81
CA SER A 6 8.03 -10.44 -1.80
C SER A 6 8.67 -10.23 -3.16
N THR A 7 9.96 -9.92 -3.13
CA THR A 7 10.80 -9.76 -4.33
C THR A 7 12.16 -10.39 -4.09
N SER A 8 12.88 -10.70 -5.16
CA SER A 8 14.23 -11.27 -5.10
C SER A 8 15.26 -10.26 -5.59
N LYS A 9 16.47 -10.27 -5.01
CA LYS A 9 17.62 -9.53 -5.58
C LYS A 9 18.15 -10.16 -6.87
N SER A 10 17.77 -11.41 -7.18
CA SER A 10 18.23 -12.12 -8.36
C SER A 10 17.36 -11.83 -9.58
N SER A 11 17.87 -11.04 -10.51
CA SER A 11 17.22 -10.76 -11.80
C SER A 11 16.91 -12.03 -12.60
N SER A 12 17.74 -13.07 -12.46
CA SER A 12 17.54 -14.35 -13.14
C SER A 12 16.24 -15.05 -12.71
N ILE A 13 15.78 -14.82 -11.49
CA ILE A 13 14.53 -15.37 -10.98
C ILE A 13 13.35 -14.62 -11.58
N ALA A 14 13.41 -13.28 -11.58
CA ALA A 14 12.39 -12.45 -12.23
C ALA A 14 12.24 -12.81 -13.73
N SER A 15 13.35 -13.02 -14.45
CA SER A 15 13.31 -13.41 -15.87
C SER A 15 12.66 -14.78 -16.12
N ARG A 16 12.68 -15.71 -15.16
CA ARG A 16 12.01 -17.02 -15.32
C ARG A 16 10.50 -16.92 -15.36
N PHE A 17 9.91 -15.92 -14.70
CA PHE A 17 8.48 -15.64 -14.77
C PHE A 17 8.08 -14.87 -16.05
N GLY A 18 9.07 -14.43 -16.82
CA GLY A 18 8.93 -13.59 -18.00
C GLY A 18 9.17 -14.27 -19.35
N ILE A 19 9.27 -15.60 -19.37
CA ILE A 19 9.68 -16.38 -20.54
C ILE A 19 8.65 -16.41 -21.68
N ASP A 20 7.38 -16.11 -21.37
CA ASP A 20 6.27 -16.22 -22.33
C ASP A 20 5.87 -14.87 -22.99
N GLY A 21 6.64 -13.81 -22.76
CA GLY A 21 6.40 -12.50 -23.36
C GLY A 21 6.46 -12.57 -24.89
N THR A 22 5.49 -11.92 -25.55
CA THR A 22 5.46 -11.77 -27.01
C THR A 22 5.52 -10.28 -27.38
N ARG A 23 5.73 -9.96 -28.66
CA ARG A 23 5.71 -8.56 -29.11
C ARG A 23 4.36 -7.88 -28.88
N ASP A 24 3.26 -8.63 -29.00
CA ASP A 24 1.91 -8.12 -28.81
C ASP A 24 1.47 -8.13 -27.33
N ASN A 25 2.15 -8.92 -26.49
CA ASN A 25 1.93 -8.99 -25.06
C ASN A 25 3.28 -9.13 -24.32
N PRO A 26 4.02 -8.02 -24.14
CA PRO A 26 5.35 -8.08 -23.58
C PRO A 26 5.32 -8.39 -22.09
N THR A 27 6.38 -9.04 -21.62
CA THR A 27 6.66 -9.20 -20.19
C THR A 27 7.22 -7.90 -19.63
N VAL A 28 6.81 -7.56 -18.40
CA VAL A 28 7.37 -6.46 -17.63
C VAL A 28 8.15 -7.02 -16.44
N ILE A 29 9.40 -6.59 -16.29
CA ILE A 29 10.23 -6.84 -15.12
C ILE A 29 10.33 -5.53 -14.32
N PHE A 30 9.89 -5.56 -13.07
CA PHE A 30 10.07 -4.45 -12.14
C PHE A 30 11.41 -4.60 -11.43
N THR A 31 12.26 -3.58 -11.55
CA THR A 31 13.58 -3.53 -10.89
C THR A 31 13.54 -2.46 -9.81
N ASN A 32 13.68 -2.86 -8.55
CA ASN A 32 13.65 -1.93 -7.42
C ASN A 32 15.06 -1.50 -7.02
N SER A 33 15.30 -0.19 -6.96
CA SER A 33 16.51 0.39 -6.37
C SER A 33 16.22 0.76 -4.92
N ILE A 34 16.78 -0.01 -3.97
CA ILE A 34 16.67 0.24 -2.53
C ILE A 34 17.98 0.88 -2.08
N ASP A 35 17.90 1.96 -1.30
CA ASP A 35 19.08 2.56 -0.66
C ASP A 35 19.16 2.06 0.80
N ASP A 36 20.13 1.19 1.03
CA ASP A 36 20.40 0.46 2.27
C ASP A 36 20.72 1.39 3.45
N HIS A 37 21.05 2.66 3.17
CA HIS A 37 21.33 3.67 4.19
C HIS A 37 20.04 4.28 4.78
N ILE A 38 18.89 4.01 4.16
CA ILE A 38 17.58 4.47 4.63
C ILE A 38 16.95 3.36 5.48
N HIS A 39 17.12 3.46 6.79
CA HIS A 39 16.47 2.58 7.78
C HIS A 39 15.01 2.99 8.04
N ASP A 40 14.16 2.96 7.02
CA ASP A 40 12.71 3.07 7.19
C ASP A 40 12.07 1.67 7.17
N GLN A 41 11.08 1.44 8.04
CA GLN A 41 10.38 0.15 8.27
C GLN A 41 9.53 -0.37 7.07
N LEU A 42 9.76 0.14 5.85
CA LEU A 42 8.92 -0.17 4.69
C LEU A 42 9.23 -1.53 4.05
N TYR A 43 10.44 -2.04 4.30
CA TYR A 43 10.86 -3.35 3.82
C TYR A 43 11.66 -4.12 4.86
N ALA A 44 11.74 -5.44 4.71
CA ALA A 44 12.54 -6.33 5.53
C ALA A 44 13.34 -7.29 4.63
N LEU A 45 14.64 -7.38 4.89
CA LEU A 45 15.48 -8.43 4.33
C LEU A 45 15.26 -9.70 5.14
N ILE A 46 14.81 -10.78 4.48
CA ILE A 46 14.47 -12.05 5.15
C ILE A 46 15.33 -13.21 4.69
N GLU A 47 16.58 -12.95 4.28
CA GLU A 47 17.51 -13.95 3.72
C GLU A 47 17.63 -15.21 4.59
N ASN A 48 17.68 -15.05 5.92
CA ASN A 48 17.81 -16.15 6.88
C ASN A 48 16.51 -16.90 7.19
N SER A 49 15.37 -16.36 6.77
CA SER A 49 14.02 -16.88 7.06
C SER A 49 13.20 -17.17 5.80
N SER A 50 13.76 -16.90 4.62
CA SER A 50 13.12 -17.14 3.33
C SER A 50 12.99 -18.64 3.07
N HIS A 51 11.88 -19.04 2.43
CA HIS A 51 11.70 -20.40 1.93
C HIS A 51 12.76 -20.74 0.87
N PHE A 52 13.25 -19.74 0.12
CA PHE A 52 14.27 -19.89 -0.90
C PHE A 52 15.56 -19.17 -0.49
N SER A 53 16.44 -19.89 0.20
CA SER A 53 17.66 -19.35 0.82
C SER A 53 18.68 -18.67 -0.11
N HIS A 54 18.50 -18.75 -1.43
CA HIS A 54 19.41 -18.19 -2.44
C HIS A 54 18.81 -16.98 -3.17
N GLU A 55 17.57 -16.60 -2.88
CA GLU A 55 16.87 -15.52 -3.59
C GLU A 55 17.09 -14.14 -2.95
N GLU A 56 17.71 -14.12 -1.77
CA GLU A 56 17.94 -12.93 -0.95
C GLU A 56 16.66 -12.09 -0.84
N GLU A 57 15.58 -12.76 -0.40
CA GLU A 57 14.22 -12.24 -0.49
C GLU A 57 14.01 -10.97 0.36
N ILE A 58 13.30 -10.03 -0.24
CA ILE A 58 12.92 -8.75 0.35
C ILE A 58 11.41 -8.70 0.45
N LEU A 59 10.89 -8.50 1.67
CA LEU A 59 9.47 -8.26 1.92
C LEU A 59 9.18 -6.78 1.97
N PHE A 60 8.10 -6.38 1.32
CA PHE A 60 7.54 -5.04 1.42
C PHE A 60 6.16 -5.11 2.06
N SER A 61 5.87 -4.12 2.91
CA SER A 61 4.53 -3.95 3.45
C SER A 61 3.55 -3.55 2.34
N ILE A 62 2.31 -4.04 2.39
CA ILE A 62 1.26 -3.52 1.53
C ILE A 62 1.08 -2.01 1.77
N GLY A 63 0.87 -1.24 0.71
CA GLY A 63 0.88 0.22 0.76
C GLY A 63 2.26 0.86 0.59
N THR A 64 3.33 0.07 0.39
CA THR A 64 4.61 0.62 -0.05
C THR A 64 4.45 1.26 -1.42
N ILE A 65 4.85 2.53 -1.53
CA ILE A 65 4.76 3.31 -2.77
C ILE A 65 6.11 3.28 -3.47
N PHE A 66 6.08 3.09 -4.78
CA PHE A 66 7.25 3.20 -5.65
C PHE A 66 7.00 4.27 -6.70
N ARG A 67 8.04 5.05 -7.00
CA ARG A 67 8.06 5.93 -8.17
C ARG A 67 8.66 5.18 -9.34
N ILE A 68 8.02 5.27 -10.51
CA ILE A 68 8.64 4.84 -11.77
C ILE A 68 9.69 5.90 -12.16
N GLU A 69 10.95 5.49 -12.23
CA GLU A 69 12.07 6.35 -12.64
C GLU A 69 12.34 6.21 -14.13
N ASN A 70 12.32 4.97 -14.64
CA ASN A 70 12.58 4.71 -16.05
C ASN A 70 11.73 3.53 -16.56
N VAL A 71 11.44 3.56 -17.86
CA VAL A 71 10.76 2.48 -18.58
C VAL A 71 11.52 2.25 -19.88
N GLU A 72 12.20 1.11 -19.99
CA GLU A 72 13.09 0.84 -21.10
C GLU A 72 12.96 -0.61 -21.61
N PRO A 73 12.98 -0.82 -22.93
CA PRO A 73 12.94 -2.17 -23.48
C PRO A 73 14.28 -2.86 -23.22
N MET A 74 14.25 -4.04 -22.60
CA MET A 74 15.43 -4.91 -22.52
C MET A 74 15.63 -5.65 -23.84
N ASN A 75 14.53 -6.03 -24.49
CA ASN A 75 14.49 -6.61 -25.83
C ASN A 75 13.07 -6.47 -26.43
N ASP A 76 12.80 -7.12 -27.56
CA ASP A 76 11.52 -7.04 -28.28
C ASP A 76 10.30 -7.53 -27.50
N THR A 77 10.49 -8.31 -26.44
CA THR A 77 9.39 -8.95 -25.68
C THR A 77 9.43 -8.65 -24.19
N ILE A 78 10.50 -8.00 -23.69
CA ILE A 78 10.69 -7.70 -22.27
C ILE A 78 10.99 -6.23 -22.07
N TRP A 79 10.22 -5.61 -21.17
CA TRP A 79 10.43 -4.25 -20.69
C TRP A 79 10.91 -4.26 -19.25
N SER A 80 11.90 -3.42 -18.94
CA SER A 80 12.31 -3.10 -17.58
C SER A 80 11.62 -1.82 -17.14
N ILE A 81 11.03 -1.85 -15.95
CA ILE A 81 10.54 -0.67 -15.25
C ILE A 81 11.37 -0.51 -13.99
N GLU A 82 12.17 0.56 -13.95
CA GLU A 82 12.93 0.91 -12.75
C GLU A 82 12.02 1.63 -11.76
N LEU A 83 11.97 1.09 -10.55
CA LEU A 83 11.18 1.56 -9.44
C LEU A 83 12.10 2.06 -8.33
N LYS A 84 11.80 3.23 -7.81
CA LYS A 84 12.46 3.80 -6.64
C LYS A 84 11.53 3.81 -5.45
N LEU A 85 11.97 3.24 -4.34
CA LEU A 85 11.20 3.18 -3.11
C LEU A 85 10.92 4.58 -2.57
N TYR A 86 9.67 4.84 -2.20
CA TYR A 86 9.27 6.07 -1.52
C TYR A 86 9.93 6.19 -0.15
N ASN A 87 10.63 7.30 0.09
CA ASN A 87 11.17 7.66 1.40
C ASN A 87 10.44 8.90 1.93
N ARG A 88 9.95 8.86 3.18
CA ARG A 88 9.26 9.97 3.86
C ARG A 88 10.11 11.24 3.99
N HIS A 89 11.42 11.12 3.88
CA HIS A 89 12.39 12.22 3.91
C HIS A 89 12.56 12.92 2.56
N ASN A 90 12.02 12.39 1.46
CA ASN A 90 12.06 13.04 0.16
C ASN A 90 10.93 14.06 0.03
N LEU A 91 11.27 15.36 0.15
CA LEU A 91 10.34 16.49 0.09
C LEU A 91 9.53 16.54 -1.22
N GLU A 92 10.13 16.21 -2.35
CA GLU A 92 9.45 16.20 -3.66
C GLU A 92 8.39 15.09 -3.72
N LEU A 93 8.72 13.89 -3.23
CA LEU A 93 7.78 12.78 -3.17
C LEU A 93 6.67 13.04 -2.14
N LYS A 94 6.97 13.72 -1.02
CA LYS A 94 5.95 14.16 -0.06
C LYS A 94 4.96 15.13 -0.72
N GLN A 95 5.45 16.08 -1.51
CA GLN A 95 4.58 17.00 -2.27
C GLN A 95 3.75 16.25 -3.31
N LEU A 96 4.36 15.29 -4.03
CA LEU A 96 3.63 14.45 -4.98
C LEU A 96 2.50 13.67 -4.30
N MET A 97 2.77 13.07 -3.13
CA MET A 97 1.76 12.33 -2.38
C MET A 97 0.62 13.25 -1.92
N ILE A 98 0.93 14.44 -1.42
CA ILE A 98 -0.10 15.45 -1.08
C ILE A 98 -0.92 15.79 -2.33
N SER A 99 -0.28 16.01 -3.48
CA SER A 99 -1.00 16.34 -4.72
C SER A 99 -1.89 15.20 -5.22
N PHE A 100 -1.45 13.95 -5.04
CA PHE A 100 -2.23 12.76 -5.37
C PHE A 100 -3.43 12.60 -4.43
N GLU A 101 -3.24 12.84 -3.13
CA GLU A 101 -4.35 12.88 -2.16
C GLU A 101 -5.36 13.96 -2.52
N GLU A 102 -4.90 15.16 -2.87
CA GLU A 102 -5.76 16.25 -3.34
C GLU A 102 -6.53 15.85 -4.61
N GLU A 103 -5.89 15.18 -5.55
CA GLU A 103 -6.53 14.72 -6.79
C GLU A 103 -7.58 13.63 -6.56
N ILE A 104 -7.25 12.60 -5.77
CA ILE A 104 -8.20 11.56 -5.39
C ILE A 104 -9.38 12.20 -4.63
N SER A 105 -9.12 13.14 -3.72
CA SER A 105 -10.19 13.80 -2.95
C SER A 105 -11.16 14.63 -3.79
N LYS A 106 -10.77 15.07 -5.00
CA LYS A 106 -11.66 15.78 -5.93
C LYS A 106 -12.66 14.84 -6.61
N THR A 107 -12.34 13.55 -6.70
CA THR A 107 -13.11 12.57 -7.46
C THR A 107 -13.74 11.48 -6.59
N SER A 108 -13.26 11.34 -5.35
CA SER A 108 -13.65 10.29 -4.41
C SER A 108 -14.38 10.89 -3.21
N THR A 109 -15.32 10.15 -2.65
CA THR A 109 -15.97 10.55 -1.41
C THR A 109 -15.02 10.37 -0.22
N LEU A 110 -15.31 11.00 0.92
CA LEU A 110 -14.57 10.76 2.17
C LEU A 110 -14.60 9.28 2.58
N PHE A 111 -15.69 8.58 2.27
CA PHE A 111 -15.84 7.15 2.51
C PHE A 111 -14.84 6.34 1.65
N ASP A 112 -14.77 6.67 0.36
CA ASP A 112 -13.83 6.01 -0.56
C ASP A 112 -12.38 6.26 -0.14
N LEU A 113 -12.04 7.48 0.26
CA LEU A 113 -10.72 7.81 0.81
C LEU A 113 -10.40 6.97 2.05
N GLY A 114 -11.32 6.88 3.01
CA GLY A 114 -11.17 6.05 4.20
C GLY A 114 -10.85 4.59 3.85
N ASN A 115 -11.59 4.02 2.90
CA ASN A 115 -11.38 2.65 2.42
C ASN A 115 -10.04 2.48 1.68
N ILE A 116 -9.68 3.41 0.79
CA ILE A 116 -8.42 3.36 0.04
C ILE A 116 -7.24 3.30 1.03
N PHE A 117 -7.21 4.19 2.02
CA PHE A 117 -6.13 4.19 3.01
C PHE A 117 -6.16 2.95 3.92
N PHE A 118 -7.34 2.44 4.26
CA PHE A 118 -7.47 1.19 5.00
C PHE A 118 -6.85 0.02 4.25
N TYR A 119 -7.17 -0.14 2.95
CA TYR A 119 -6.60 -1.19 2.11
C TYR A 119 -5.11 -1.00 1.85
N MET A 120 -4.61 0.24 1.87
CA MET A 120 -3.18 0.54 1.85
C MET A 120 -2.48 0.27 3.20
N GLY A 121 -3.21 -0.12 4.26
CA GLY A 121 -2.66 -0.32 5.59
C GLY A 121 -2.31 0.97 6.35
N ASP A 122 -2.60 2.14 5.77
CA ASP A 122 -2.45 3.44 6.45
C ASP A 122 -3.67 3.72 7.33
N ASN A 123 -3.69 3.01 8.46
CA ASN A 123 -4.78 3.09 9.43
C ASN A 123 -4.98 4.51 9.99
N ASP A 124 -3.92 5.33 10.08
CA ASP A 124 -4.00 6.71 10.57
C ASP A 124 -4.81 7.61 9.63
N ARG A 125 -4.51 7.54 8.34
CA ARG A 125 -5.29 8.28 7.33
C ARG A 125 -6.68 7.68 7.16
N ALA A 126 -6.83 6.36 7.17
CA ALA A 126 -8.14 5.70 7.11
C ALA A 126 -9.07 6.20 8.22
N GLU A 127 -8.59 6.22 9.46
CA GLU A 127 -9.36 6.74 10.60
C GLU A 127 -9.68 8.22 10.43
N LYS A 128 -8.70 9.05 10.02
CA LYS A 128 -8.90 10.49 9.81
C LYS A 128 -10.08 10.78 8.87
N TYR A 129 -10.11 10.16 7.69
CA TYR A 129 -11.18 10.42 6.71
C TYR A 129 -12.54 9.91 7.18
N ASN A 130 -12.60 8.73 7.82
CA ASN A 130 -13.84 8.22 8.41
C ASN A 130 -14.35 9.13 9.54
N ARG A 131 -13.49 9.72 10.36
CA ARG A 131 -13.91 10.69 11.40
C ARG A 131 -14.47 11.98 10.81
N ILE A 132 -13.81 12.54 9.79
CA ILE A 132 -14.31 13.74 9.09
C ILE A 132 -15.69 13.45 8.48
N LEU A 133 -15.88 12.26 7.90
CA LEU A 133 -17.16 11.83 7.36
C LEU A 133 -18.24 11.74 8.45
N LEU A 134 -17.94 11.13 9.60
CA LEU A 134 -18.85 11.06 10.75
C LEU A 134 -19.30 12.44 11.24
N GLU A 135 -18.41 13.43 11.25
CA GLU A 135 -18.73 14.81 11.63
C GLU A 135 -19.65 15.53 10.63
N GLN A 136 -19.67 15.08 9.37
CA GLN A 136 -20.49 15.67 8.29
C GLN A 136 -21.86 15.00 8.15
N LEU A 137 -22.03 13.79 8.69
CA LEU A 137 -23.30 13.08 8.63
C LEU A 137 -24.31 13.69 9.63
N PRO A 138 -25.60 13.77 9.25
CA PRO A 138 -26.66 14.10 10.18
C PRO A 138 -26.67 13.15 11.39
N PRO A 139 -27.11 13.62 12.57
CA PRO A 139 -27.35 12.73 13.69
C PRO A 139 -28.32 11.60 13.31
N ASN A 140 -27.98 10.35 13.63
CA ASN A 140 -28.73 9.13 13.31
C ASN A 140 -28.86 8.83 11.81
N ASP A 141 -27.91 9.28 10.98
CA ASP A 141 -27.84 8.83 9.60
C ASP A 141 -27.47 7.34 9.55
N ASP A 142 -28.24 6.53 8.80
CA ASP A 142 -28.01 5.08 8.64
C ASP A 142 -26.58 4.77 8.14
N PHE A 143 -25.96 5.69 7.40
CA PHE A 143 -24.60 5.53 6.91
C PHE A 143 -23.54 5.59 8.03
N MET A 144 -23.85 6.20 9.18
CA MET A 144 -22.93 6.26 10.33
C MET A 144 -22.54 4.86 10.80
N LEU A 145 -23.45 3.88 10.70
CA LEU A 145 -23.19 2.48 11.04
C LEU A 145 -21.99 1.91 10.27
N ILE A 146 -21.95 2.17 8.96
CA ILE A 146 -20.88 1.71 8.07
C ILE A 146 -19.57 2.41 8.44
N VAL A 147 -19.62 3.72 8.71
CA VAL A 147 -18.43 4.50 9.05
C VAL A 147 -17.84 4.09 10.41
N TYR A 148 -18.68 3.81 11.42
CA TYR A 148 -18.23 3.27 12.70
C TYR A 148 -17.58 1.88 12.55
N THR A 149 -18.16 1.02 11.71
CA THR A 149 -17.59 -0.30 11.40
C THR A 149 -16.19 -0.16 10.80
N ASN A 150 -16.01 0.72 9.83
CA ASN A 150 -14.71 0.99 9.21
C ASN A 150 -13.66 1.51 10.21
N ILE A 151 -14.05 2.37 11.16
CA ILE A 151 -13.14 2.81 12.23
C ILE A 151 -12.80 1.64 13.15
N GLY A 152 -13.78 0.82 13.54
CA GLY A 152 -13.58 -0.40 14.32
C GLY A 152 -12.57 -1.35 13.66
N ASP A 153 -12.73 -1.59 12.36
CA ASP A 153 -11.81 -2.40 11.54
C ASP A 153 -10.40 -1.80 11.50
N THR A 154 -10.30 -0.47 11.44
CA THR A 154 -9.03 0.25 11.47
C THR A 154 -8.30 0.03 12.81
N TYR A 155 -9.01 0.08 13.94
CA TYR A 155 -8.45 -0.25 15.26
C TYR A 155 -8.11 -1.74 15.41
N LEU A 156 -8.94 -2.62 14.83
CA LEU A 156 -8.69 -4.06 14.80
C LEU A 156 -7.39 -4.37 14.05
N ASN A 157 -7.16 -3.74 12.89
CA ASN A 157 -5.93 -3.89 12.11
C ASN A 157 -4.68 -3.40 12.85
N ARG A 158 -4.82 -2.39 13.74
CA ARG A 158 -3.73 -1.95 14.63
C ARG A 158 -3.53 -2.85 15.86
N GLY A 159 -4.37 -3.85 16.09
CA GLY A 159 -4.31 -4.72 17.28
C GLY A 159 -4.87 -4.06 18.55
N ASN A 160 -5.59 -2.95 18.42
CA ASN A 160 -6.12 -2.17 19.55
C ASN A 160 -7.54 -2.63 19.93
N TYR A 161 -7.65 -3.89 20.36
CA TYR A 161 -8.95 -4.57 20.59
C TYR A 161 -9.86 -3.87 21.62
N HIS A 162 -9.30 -3.17 22.61
CA HIS A 162 -10.08 -2.40 23.58
C HIS A 162 -10.92 -1.31 22.92
N ILE A 163 -10.33 -0.57 21.98
CA ILE A 163 -10.98 0.57 21.31
C ILE A 163 -11.94 0.07 20.23
N THR A 164 -11.65 -1.08 19.63
CA THR A 164 -12.53 -1.73 18.65
C THR A 164 -13.94 -1.97 19.19
N SER A 165 -14.09 -2.45 20.44
CA SER A 165 -15.41 -2.65 21.06
C SER A 165 -16.21 -1.37 21.22
N GLU A 166 -15.55 -0.24 21.51
CA GLU A 166 -16.23 1.07 21.65
C GLU A 166 -16.84 1.56 20.34
N TYR A 167 -16.28 1.17 19.19
CA TYR A 167 -16.78 1.55 17.86
C TYR A 167 -17.78 0.54 17.28
N TYR A 168 -17.70 -0.74 17.67
CA TYR A 168 -18.73 -1.71 17.28
C TYR A 168 -19.99 -1.63 18.16
N GLU A 169 -19.91 -1.16 19.41
CA GLU A 169 -21.09 -0.99 20.28
C GLU A 169 -22.17 -0.08 19.66
N PRO A 170 -21.86 1.14 19.16
CA PRO A 170 -22.83 1.96 18.42
C PRO A 170 -23.36 1.26 17.16
N ALA A 171 -22.50 0.48 16.49
CA ALA A 171 -22.87 -0.25 15.28
C ALA A 171 -23.86 -1.40 15.57
N LEU A 172 -23.78 -2.00 16.75
CA LEU A 172 -24.66 -3.10 17.18
C LEU A 172 -25.97 -2.59 17.83
N SER A 173 -26.05 -1.30 18.13
CA SER A 173 -27.15 -0.66 18.86
C SER A 173 -28.19 0.03 17.95
N ILE A 174 -27.96 0.04 16.63
CA ILE A 174 -28.85 0.58 15.58
C ILE A 174 -29.51 -0.60 14.85
#